data_AF-A0A822EXE3-F1
#
_entry.id   AF-A0A822EXE3-F1
#
_cell.length_a   1.000
_cell.length_b   1.000
_cell.length_c   1.000
_cell.angle_alpha   90.00
_cell.angle_beta   90.00
_cell.angle_gamma   90.00
#
_symmetry.space_group_name_H-M   'P 1'
#
loop_
_entity.id
_entity.type
_entity.pdbx_description
1 polymer ?
#
loop_
_entity_poly.entity_id
_entity_poly.type
_entity_poly.pdbx_seq_one_letter_code
_entity_poly.pdbx_strand_id
1 'polypeptide(L)'
;MASNTTVTSDFELVKQLQKWSKDNMRQETLFCTIDVADLYTMVPQTEGVLALKKMLDHLKLKQVGDLKIETIIRLSRFVMQNNYFSYNGQYYHQIRGGAMGSPLTLTVANCYMFFYEQQIIKQINNSGELYFT
;
A
#
# COMPACT_ATOMS: atom_id res chain seq x y z
N MET A 1 8.09 -1.07 -9.84
CA MET A 1 7.02 -0.86 -8.83
C MET A 1 6.16 0.28 -9.33
N ALA A 2 4.83 0.11 -9.37
CA ALA A 2 3.76 1.07 -9.72
C ALA A 2 3.92 2.02 -10.95
N SER A 3 4.96 1.89 -11.77
CA SER A 3 5.31 2.84 -12.85
C SER A 3 4.21 3.12 -13.86
N ASN A 4 3.23 2.24 -14.00
CA ASN A 4 2.17 2.37 -15.00
C ASN A 4 0.95 3.14 -14.48
N THR A 5 0.79 3.25 -13.14
CA THR A 5 -0.31 3.98 -12.50
C THR A 5 0.18 5.23 -11.80
N THR A 6 1.47 5.30 -11.48
CA THR A 6 2.08 6.48 -10.88
C THR A 6 2.12 7.65 -11.84
N VAL A 7 1.54 8.77 -11.41
CA VAL A 7 1.61 10.04 -12.14
C VAL A 7 2.62 10.94 -11.45
N THR A 8 3.62 11.39 -12.21
CA THR A 8 4.72 12.20 -11.65
C THR A 8 4.56 13.70 -11.90
N SER A 9 3.65 14.10 -12.80
CA SER A 9 3.35 15.49 -13.10
C SER A 9 1.96 15.68 -13.68
N ASP A 10 1.39 16.88 -13.49
CA ASP A 10 0.09 17.25 -14.05
C ASP A 10 0.09 17.23 -15.58
N PHE A 11 1.21 17.58 -16.22
CA PHE A 11 1.36 17.51 -17.68
C PHE A 11 1.24 16.07 -18.19
N GLU A 12 1.84 15.11 -17.48
CA GLU A 12 1.74 13.70 -17.79
C GLU A 12 0.29 13.21 -17.64
N LEU A 13 -0.37 13.57 -16.54
CA LEU A 13 -1.77 13.23 -16.29
C LEU A 13 -2.68 13.70 -17.42
N VAL A 14 -2.63 14.99 -17.75
CA VAL A 14 -3.48 15.59 -18.79
C VAL A 14 -3.24 14.91 -20.13
N LYS A 15 -1.99 14.61 -20.49
CA LYS A 15 -1.66 13.93 -21.74
C LYS A 15 -2.21 12.51 -21.79
N GLN A 16 -2.11 11.76 -20.69
CA GLN A 16 -2.67 10.41 -20.61
C GLN A 16 -4.20 10.43 -20.66
N LEU A 17 -4.83 11.37 -19.96
CA LEU A 17 -6.28 11.57 -19.96
C LEU A 17 -6.81 11.90 -21.36
N GLN A 18 -6.18 12.84 -22.07
CA GLN A 18 -6.53 13.21 -23.44
C GLN A 18 -6.36 12.07 -24.43
N LYS A 19 -5.37 11.19 -24.22
CA LYS A 19 -5.20 10.00 -25.05
C LYS A 19 -6.31 8.99 -24.79
N TRP A 20 -6.59 8.70 -23.53
CA TRP A 20 -7.63 7.76 -23.12
C TRP A 20 -9.03 8.22 -23.53
N SER A 21 -9.29 9.53 -23.47
CA SER A 21 -10.62 10.10 -23.73
C SER A 21 -11.09 9.96 -25.18
N LYS A 22 -10.16 9.78 -26.14
CA LYS A 22 -10.50 9.62 -27.57
C LYS A 22 -11.35 8.39 -27.83
N ASP A 23 -11.08 7.32 -27.10
CA ASP A 23 -11.68 6.00 -27.37
C ASP A 23 -12.67 5.57 -26.27
N ASN A 24 -12.61 6.16 -25.07
CA ASN A 24 -13.29 5.62 -23.87
C ASN A 24 -14.23 6.60 -23.15
N MET A 25 -14.10 7.92 -23.35
CA MET A 25 -14.88 8.90 -22.59
C MET A 25 -16.32 9.00 -23.09
N ARG A 26 -17.27 9.02 -22.15
CA ARG A 26 -18.72 9.13 -22.39
C ARG A 26 -19.30 10.29 -21.58
N GLN A 27 -20.56 10.64 -21.85
CA GLN A 27 -21.24 11.70 -21.09
C GLN A 27 -21.40 11.34 -19.61
N GLU A 28 -21.51 10.04 -19.31
CA GLU A 28 -21.67 9.50 -17.96
C GLU A 28 -20.34 9.20 -17.26
N THR A 29 -19.19 9.50 -17.90
CA THR A 29 -17.89 9.30 -17.28
C THR A 29 -17.73 10.23 -16.07
N LEU A 30 -17.43 9.62 -14.91
CA LEU A 30 -17.19 10.34 -13.66
C LEU A 30 -15.70 10.36 -13.32
N PHE A 31 -15.21 11.52 -12.89
CA PHE A 31 -13.90 11.66 -12.27
C PHE A 31 -14.08 11.59 -10.75
N CYS A 32 -13.34 10.69 -10.11
CA CYS A 32 -13.35 10.56 -8.66
C CYS A 32 -11.92 10.52 -8.12
N THR A 33 -11.75 11.10 -6.94
CA THR A 33 -10.54 10.99 -6.14
C THR A 33 -10.91 10.24 -4.87
N ILE A 34 -10.14 9.21 -4.53
CA ILE A 34 -10.36 8.39 -3.35
C ILE A 34 -9.12 8.53 -2.46
N ASP A 35 -9.34 8.81 -1.18
CA ASP A 35 -8.27 8.91 -0.19
C ASP A 35 -8.36 7.76 0.82
N VAL A 36 -7.20 7.24 1.23
CA VAL A 36 -7.11 6.17 2.22
C VAL A 36 -6.92 6.80 3.60
N ALA A 37 -8.00 6.89 4.35
CA ALA A 37 -7.97 7.41 5.71
C ALA A 37 -7.11 6.52 6.64
N ASP A 38 -6.27 7.18 7.44
CA ASP A 38 -5.59 6.57 8.59
C ASP A 38 -4.78 5.29 8.28
N LEU A 39 -4.18 5.21 7.08
CA LEU A 39 -3.53 3.99 6.58
C LEU A 39 -2.60 3.32 7.62
N TYR A 40 -1.72 4.08 8.27
CA TYR A 40 -0.75 3.53 9.22
C TYR A 40 -1.38 3.00 10.51
N THR A 41 -2.41 3.66 11.03
CA THR A 41 -3.10 3.25 12.25
C THR A 41 -4.18 2.21 11.99
N MET A 42 -4.57 2.00 10.72
CA MET A 42 -5.67 1.11 10.35
C MET A 42 -5.25 -0.11 9.51
N VAL A 43 -3.99 -0.21 9.06
CA VAL A 43 -3.51 -1.41 8.37
C VAL A 43 -3.68 -2.65 9.26
N PRO A 44 -4.33 -3.73 8.79
CA PRO A 44 -4.43 -4.95 9.57
C PRO A 44 -3.04 -5.55 9.82
N GLN A 45 -2.69 -5.81 11.08
CA GLN A 45 -1.32 -6.15 11.47
C GLN A 45 -0.84 -7.46 10.83
N THR A 46 -1.69 -8.50 10.85
CA THR A 46 -1.36 -9.82 10.29
C THR A 46 -1.20 -9.74 8.77
N GLU A 47 -2.17 -9.15 8.09
CA GLU A 47 -2.22 -9.02 6.64
C GLU A 47 -1.12 -8.09 6.13
N GLY A 48 -0.78 -7.04 6.89
CA GLY A 48 0.37 -6.17 6.61
C GLY A 48 1.68 -6.94 6.62
N VAL A 49 1.94 -7.76 7.63
CA VAL A 49 3.15 -8.61 7.66
C VAL A 49 3.13 -9.67 6.57
N LEU A 50 1.96 -10.24 6.25
CA LEU A 50 1.82 -11.14 5.10
C LEU A 50 2.10 -10.42 3.78
N ALA A 51 1.69 -9.17 3.63
CA ALA A 51 1.99 -8.35 2.46
C ALA A 51 3.50 -8.08 2.34
N LEU A 52 4.18 -7.79 3.46
CA LEU A 52 5.64 -7.69 3.46
C LEU A 52 6.30 -9.00 2.99
N LYS A 53 5.84 -10.15 3.50
CA LYS A 53 6.34 -11.46 3.02
C LYS A 53 6.12 -11.63 1.52
N LYS A 54 4.91 -11.35 1.03
CA LYS A 54 4.58 -11.42 -0.40
C LYS A 54 5.47 -10.50 -1.22
N MET A 55 5.81 -9.31 -0.72
CA MET A 55 6.70 -8.38 -1.40
C MET A 55 8.12 -8.95 -1.52
N LEU A 56 8.66 -9.50 -0.43
CA LEU A 56 9.99 -10.14 -0.43
C LEU A 56 10.03 -11.33 -1.41
N ASP A 57 8.96 -12.14 -1.44
CA ASP A 57 8.80 -13.24 -2.38
C ASP A 57 8.69 -12.74 -3.84
N HIS A 58 7.92 -11.66 -4.08
CA HIS A 58 7.76 -11.01 -5.39
C HIS A 58 9.10 -10.47 -5.93
N LEU A 59 9.92 -9.92 -5.04
CA LEU A 59 11.28 -9.46 -5.34
C LEU A 59 12.31 -10.61 -5.44
N LYS A 60 11.88 -11.86 -5.20
CA LYS A 60 12.72 -13.06 -5.22
C LYS A 60 13.91 -12.98 -4.26
N LEU A 61 13.74 -12.28 -3.13
CA LEU A 61 14.78 -12.12 -2.11
C LEU A 61 14.79 -13.33 -1.18
N LYS A 62 15.99 -13.87 -0.91
CA LYS A 62 16.21 -14.94 0.07
C LYS A 62 16.75 -14.43 1.41
N GLN A 63 17.32 -13.23 1.41
CA GLN A 63 17.85 -12.53 2.57
C GLN A 63 17.91 -11.03 2.31
N VAL A 64 17.96 -10.24 3.38
CA VAL A 64 18.26 -8.80 3.32
C VAL A 64 19.46 -8.55 4.23
N GLY A 65 20.58 -8.12 3.64
CA GLY A 65 21.87 -8.19 4.31
C GLY A 65 22.16 -9.63 4.74
N ASP A 66 22.46 -9.82 6.02
CA ASP A 66 22.74 -11.14 6.62
C ASP A 66 21.50 -11.83 7.22
N LEU A 67 20.32 -11.20 7.13
CA LEU A 67 19.10 -11.72 7.72
C LEU A 67 18.27 -12.51 6.71
N LYS A 68 17.97 -13.76 7.05
CA LYS A 68 16.99 -14.59 6.31
C LYS A 68 15.59 -13.96 6.37
N ILE A 69 14.81 -14.16 5.30
CA ILE A 69 13.44 -13.63 5.22
C ILE A 69 12.57 -14.10 6.39
N GLU A 70 12.68 -15.35 6.82
CA GLU A 70 11.89 -15.87 7.94
C GLU A 70 12.15 -15.10 9.23
N THR A 71 13.40 -14.70 9.47
CA THR A 71 13.80 -13.87 10.61
C THR A 71 13.19 -12.47 10.50
N ILE A 72 13.28 -11.84 9.32
CA ILE A 72 12.69 -10.52 9.07
C ILE A 72 11.18 -10.54 9.31
N ILE A 73 10.48 -11.56 8.82
CA ILE A 73 9.02 -11.69 8.99
C ILE A 73 8.66 -11.91 10.46
N ARG A 74 9.42 -12.75 11.20
CA ARG A 74 9.20 -12.95 12.64
C ARG A 74 9.39 -11.65 13.43
N LEU A 75 10.46 -10.91 13.15
CA LEU A 75 10.72 -9.62 13.80
C LEU A 75 9.66 -8.58 13.43
N SER A 76 9.26 -8.53 12.16
CA SER A 76 8.22 -7.60 11.69
C SER A 76 6.89 -7.87 12.37
N ARG A 77 6.49 -9.14 12.50
CA ARG A 77 5.31 -9.54 13.27
C ARG A 77 5.42 -9.12 14.72
N PHE A 78 6.57 -9.35 15.35
CA PHE A 78 6.80 -8.96 16.73
C PHE A 78 6.60 -7.46 16.92
N VAL A 79 7.25 -6.62 16.10
CA VAL A 79 7.12 -5.16 16.18
C VAL A 79 5.69 -4.72 15.91
N MET A 80 5.03 -5.24 14.87
CA MET A 80 3.65 -4.84 14.54
C MET A 80 2.66 -5.21 15.65
N GLN A 81 2.85 -6.33 16.34
CA GLN A 81 1.93 -6.83 17.37
C GLN A 81 2.26 -6.35 18.79
N ASN A 82 3.42 -5.71 19.02
CA ASN A 82 3.86 -5.28 20.35
C ASN A 82 4.08 -3.76 20.39
N ASN A 83 3.14 -3.01 19.81
CA ASN A 83 3.12 -1.55 19.89
C ASN A 83 2.38 -1.10 21.15
N TYR A 84 3.10 -0.50 22.08
CA TYR A 84 2.54 0.05 23.31
C TYR A 84 2.85 1.54 23.39
N PHE A 85 1.88 2.33 23.83
CA PHE A 85 2.05 3.76 24.08
C PHE A 85 1.50 4.12 25.44
N SER A 86 2.02 5.19 26.04
CA SER A 86 1.51 5.73 27.30
C SER A 86 0.80 7.05 27.07
N TYR A 87 -0.32 7.24 27.75
CA TYR A 87 -1.07 8.48 27.76
C TYR A 87 -1.75 8.65 29.12
N ASN A 88 -1.64 9.85 29.72
CA ASN A 88 -2.17 10.15 31.06
C ASN A 88 -1.81 9.13 32.15
N GLY A 89 -0.55 8.66 32.14
CA GLY A 89 -0.06 7.69 33.13
C GLY A 89 -0.58 6.27 32.94
N GLN A 90 -1.33 5.99 31.87
CA GLN A 90 -1.83 4.67 31.51
C GLN A 90 -1.12 4.13 30.28
N TYR A 91 -0.98 2.80 30.21
CA TYR A 91 -0.40 2.10 29.06
C TYR A 91 -1.50 1.47 28.21
N TYR A 92 -1.35 1.62 26.90
CA TYR A 92 -2.29 1.12 25.91
C TYR A 92 -1.55 0.24 24.91
N HIS A 93 -2.18 -0.89 24.57
CA HIS A 93 -1.71 -1.78 23.54
C HIS A 93 -2.45 -1.49 22.24
N GLN A 94 -1.71 -1.21 21.17
CA GLN A 94 -2.28 -0.95 19.86
C GLN A 94 -2.62 -2.28 19.16
N ILE A 95 -3.92 -2.53 19.00
CA ILE A 95 -4.46 -3.78 18.45
C ILE A 95 -4.63 -3.77 16.91
N ARG A 96 -4.47 -2.60 16.27
CA ARG A 96 -4.62 -2.41 14.83
C ARG A 96 -3.62 -1.36 14.33
N GLY A 97 -3.16 -1.50 13.08
CA GLY A 97 -2.14 -0.62 12.53
C GLY A 97 -0.78 -0.83 13.17
N GLY A 98 0.12 0.09 12.90
CA GLY A 98 1.39 0.23 13.61
C GLY A 98 1.56 1.63 14.19
N ALA A 99 2.60 1.80 15.01
CA ALA A 99 2.93 3.09 15.58
C ALA A 99 3.24 4.11 14.47
N MET A 100 2.60 5.27 14.50
CA MET A 100 2.94 6.37 13.60
C MET A 100 4.41 6.76 13.79
N GLY A 101 5.12 7.01 12.69
CA GLY A 101 6.55 7.31 12.70
C GLY A 101 7.47 6.08 12.76
N SER A 102 6.93 4.87 12.92
CA SER A 102 7.72 3.64 12.79
C SER A 102 8.16 3.41 11.33
N PRO A 103 9.46 3.26 11.04
CA PRO A 103 9.94 2.94 9.69
C PRO A 103 9.37 1.62 9.14
N LEU A 104 9.11 0.66 10.04
CA LEU A 104 8.51 -0.61 9.65
C LEU A 104 7.05 -0.44 9.24
N THR A 105 6.28 0.38 9.96
CA THR A 105 4.85 0.58 9.68
C THR A 105 4.65 1.19 8.30
N LEU A 106 5.46 2.18 7.93
CA LEU A 106 5.49 2.74 6.57
C LEU A 106 5.73 1.65 5.51
N THR A 107 6.77 0.83 5.72
CA THR A 107 7.15 -0.23 4.79
C THR A 107 6.04 -1.27 4.63
N VAL A 108 5.44 -1.70 5.75
CA VAL A 108 4.34 -2.66 5.79
C VAL A 108 3.10 -2.10 5.10
N ALA A 109 2.75 -0.84 5.35
CA ALA A 109 1.61 -0.18 4.72
C ALA A 109 1.78 -0.06 3.20
N ASN A 110 2.97 0.32 2.72
CA ASN A 110 3.25 0.38 1.28
C ASN A 110 3.16 -1.01 0.62
N CYS A 111 3.68 -2.06 1.27
CA CYS A 111 3.53 -3.43 0.78
C CYS A 111 2.06 -3.83 0.72
N TYR A 112 1.29 -3.51 1.76
CA TYR A 112 -0.14 -3.80 1.83
C TYR A 112 -0.91 -3.11 0.69
N MET A 113 -0.73 -1.80 0.52
CA MET A 113 -1.38 -1.02 -0.53
C MET A 113 -1.01 -1.51 -1.92
N PHE A 114 0.28 -1.81 -2.18
CA PHE A 114 0.70 -2.33 -3.48
C PHE A 114 -0.10 -3.56 -3.92
N PHE A 115 -0.29 -4.54 -3.03
CA PHE A 115 -1.07 -5.74 -3.35
C PHE A 115 -2.58 -5.51 -3.36
N TYR A 116 -3.08 -4.59 -2.54
CA TYR A 116 -4.48 -4.19 -2.54
C TYR A 116 -4.87 -3.56 -3.90
N GLU A 117 -4.04 -2.64 -4.39
CA GLU A 117 -4.26 -1.93 -5.66
C GLU A 117 -4.19 -2.85 -6.88
N GLN A 118 -3.42 -3.94 -6.85
CA GLN A 118 -3.38 -4.88 -7.98
C GLN A 118 -4.77 -5.45 -8.32
N GLN A 119 -5.65 -5.62 -7.32
CA GLN A 119 -7.00 -6.10 -7.56
C GLN A 119 -7.85 -5.04 -8.26
N ILE A 120 -7.70 -3.77 -7.86
CA ILE A 120 -8.38 -2.62 -8.45
C ILE A 120 -7.93 -2.44 -9.90
N ILE A 121 -6.61 -2.41 -10.14
CA ILE A 121 -6.01 -2.27 -11.48
C ILE A 121 -6.51 -3.38 -12.41
N LYS A 122 -6.60 -4.63 -11.92
CA LYS A 122 -7.13 -5.74 -12.73
C LYS A 122 -8.59 -5.52 -13.13
N GLN A 123 -9.43 -4.99 -12.25
CA GLN A 123 -10.83 -4.69 -12.55
C GLN A 123 -10.93 -3.56 -13.59
N ILE A 124 -10.17 -2.48 -13.38
CA ILE A 124 -10.16 -1.30 -14.25
C ILE A 124 -9.66 -1.62 -15.66
N ASN A 125 -8.62 -2.45 -15.78
CA ASN A 125 -8.14 -2.90 -17.08
C ASN A 125 -9.18 -3.72 -17.85
N ASN A 126 -10.10 -4.42 -17.17
CA ASN A 126 -11.17 -5.18 -17.81
C ASN A 126 -12.34 -4.29 -18.26
N SER A 127 -12.59 -3.17 -17.58
CA SER A 127 -13.65 -2.20 -17.91
C SER A 127 -13.22 -1.14 -18.92
N GLY A 128 -11.91 -1.01 -19.20
CA GLY A 128 -11.36 0.05 -20.03
C GLY A 128 -11.32 1.41 -19.33
N GLU A 129 -11.49 1.42 -18.01
CA GLU A 129 -11.41 2.62 -17.17
C GLU A 129 -9.95 3.03 -16.92
N LEU A 130 -9.77 4.16 -16.23
CA LEU A 130 -8.46 4.76 -15.98
C LEU A 130 -8.22 4.87 -14.46
N TYR A 131 -7.02 4.50 -14.02
CA TYR A 131 -6.61 4.53 -12.62
C TYR A 131 -5.22 5.12 -12.47
N PHE A 132 -5.08 6.04 -11.52
CA PHE A 132 -3.83 6.71 -11.19
C PHE A 132 -3.61 6.72 -9.68
N THR A 133 -2.34 6.76 -9.28
CA THR A 133 -1.89 6.77 -7.88
C THR A 133 -0.75 7.76 -7.69
#